data_AF-A0ABD0Z092-F1
#
_entry.id   AF-A0ABD0Z092-F1
#
_cell.length_a   1.000
_cell.length_b   1.000
_cell.length_c   1.000
_cell.angle_alpha   90.00
_cell.angle_beta   90.00
_cell.angle_gamma   90.00
#
_symmetry.space_group_name_H-M   'P 1'
#
loop_
_entity.id
_entity.type
_entity.pdbx_description
1 polymer ?
#
loop_
_entity_poly.entity_id
_entity_poly.type
_entity_poly.pdbx_seq_one_letter_code
_entity_poly.pdbx_strand_id
1 'polypeptide(L)'
;MLQRLVEMLEYTSVLDKAAACSDCYERMAYVAAFSISAYSSTASRVLKPFNPLLGETYECDRITDLGWRAITEQVVHHPPVTAIHCESNAGWILSCDLTVQSKFRGKYLQITPIGTIHLLFRDGSCYTYNQVTTTVNNIILGKLWLDQMVEDDAGNVRWTVTGKWDSRVELKKGIEGDEETMIGWERRPLASGSEKYYNFGQFTCQLNEPEMGVSPMDSRLRPDLRLMEEGQWDKADQMKAALEEAQRFRKRARDIGDLPPHNPLWFASKPSALTGQLYWQYKGGYWEAKEKKDWSFCPDIFTPIE
;
A
#
# COMPACT_ATOMS: atom_id res chain seq x y z
N MET A 1 -6.29 -6.25 -2.63
CA MET A 1 -5.60 -4.98 -2.99
C MET A 1 -5.26 -4.18 -1.75
N LEU A 2 -6.18 -4.05 -0.79
CA LEU A 2 -5.96 -3.33 0.49
C LEU A 2 -4.67 -3.75 1.20
N GLN A 3 -4.52 -5.05 1.49
CA GLN A 3 -3.30 -5.63 2.06
C GLN A 3 -2.07 -5.42 1.17
N ARG A 4 -2.23 -5.51 -0.16
CA ARG A 4 -1.14 -5.27 -1.11
C ARG A 4 -0.60 -3.84 -1.04
N LEU A 5 -1.46 -2.87 -0.73
CA LEU A 5 -1.05 -1.49 -0.52
C LEU A 5 -0.23 -1.37 0.78
N VAL A 6 -0.64 -2.05 1.84
CA VAL A 6 0.09 -2.08 3.13
C VAL A 6 1.49 -2.70 3.00
N GLU A 7 1.73 -3.60 2.04
CA GLU A 7 3.09 -4.13 1.79
C GLU A 7 4.14 -3.05 1.47
N MET A 8 3.73 -1.86 0.99
CA MET A 8 4.65 -0.74 0.79
C MET A 8 5.29 -0.25 2.10
N LEU A 9 4.67 -0.60 3.24
CA LEU A 9 5.11 -0.25 4.58
C LEU A 9 6.11 -1.27 5.18
N GLU A 10 6.54 -2.27 4.39
CA GLU A 10 7.43 -3.33 4.89
C GLU A 10 8.78 -2.81 5.44
N TYR A 11 9.28 -1.72 4.86
CA TYR A 11 10.59 -1.11 5.16
C TYR A 11 10.44 0.32 5.73
N THR A 12 9.42 0.56 6.56
CA THR A 12 9.16 1.88 7.18
C THR A 12 10.26 2.37 8.12
N SER A 13 11.15 1.50 8.61
CA SER A 13 12.32 1.92 9.39
C SER A 13 13.24 2.89 8.62
N VAL A 14 13.15 2.90 7.29
CA VAL A 14 13.81 3.89 6.42
C VAL A 14 13.22 5.29 6.65
N LEU A 15 11.91 5.39 6.84
CA LEU A 15 11.22 6.65 7.17
C LEU A 15 11.49 7.11 8.60
N ASP A 16 11.68 6.18 9.54
CA ASP A 16 12.11 6.52 10.90
C ASP A 16 13.49 7.21 10.89
N LYS A 17 14.43 6.69 10.08
CA LYS A 17 15.72 7.34 9.85
C LYS A 17 15.55 8.72 9.21
N ALA A 18 14.72 8.81 8.16
CA ALA A 18 14.41 10.08 7.50
C ALA A 18 13.86 11.14 8.47
N ALA A 19 12.99 10.73 9.41
CA ALA A 19 12.41 11.61 10.41
C ALA A 19 13.45 12.12 11.43
N ALA A 20 14.54 11.38 11.65
CA ALA A 20 15.64 11.78 12.52
C ALA A 20 16.67 12.69 11.83
N CYS A 21 16.65 12.79 10.49
CA CYS A 21 17.60 13.63 9.75
C CYS A 21 17.34 15.13 9.96
N SER A 22 18.40 15.88 10.22
CA SER A 22 18.39 17.34 10.27
C SER A 22 18.67 17.98 8.90
N ASP A 23 19.48 17.33 8.05
CA ASP A 23 19.70 17.73 6.67
C ASP A 23 18.53 17.28 5.78
N CYS A 24 17.96 18.23 5.04
CA CYS A 24 16.82 17.96 4.14
C CYS A 24 17.22 17.09 2.94
N TYR A 25 18.48 17.15 2.49
CA TYR A 25 18.96 16.33 1.38
C TYR A 25 19.20 14.89 1.78
N GLU A 26 19.76 14.66 2.99
CA GLU A 26 19.86 13.32 3.57
C GLU A 26 18.48 12.71 3.80
N ARG A 27 17.53 13.50 4.33
CA ARG A 27 16.14 13.07 4.46
C ARG A 27 15.54 12.67 3.11
N MET A 28 15.73 13.48 2.08
CA MET A 28 15.27 13.18 0.72
C MET A 28 15.87 11.87 0.19
N ALA A 29 17.15 11.60 0.45
CA ALA A 29 17.80 10.36 0.06
C ALA A 29 17.14 9.13 0.72
N TYR A 30 16.79 9.20 2.01
CA TYR A 30 16.03 8.14 2.68
C TYR A 30 14.60 8.01 2.13
N VAL A 31 13.90 9.12 1.85
CA VAL A 31 12.56 9.09 1.24
C VAL A 31 12.61 8.42 -0.14
N ALA A 32 13.62 8.74 -0.96
CA ALA A 32 13.86 8.09 -2.25
C ALA A 32 14.13 6.59 -2.09
N ALA A 33 14.99 6.19 -1.16
CA ALA A 33 15.24 4.78 -0.86
C ALA A 33 13.97 4.03 -0.42
N PHE A 34 13.14 4.64 0.44
CA PHE A 34 11.85 4.08 0.85
C PHE A 34 10.91 3.89 -0.34
N SER A 35 10.81 4.90 -1.23
CA SER A 35 9.97 4.82 -2.42
C SER A 35 10.30 3.62 -3.32
N ILE A 36 11.58 3.27 -3.40
CA ILE A 36 12.08 2.12 -4.17
C ILE A 36 11.76 0.80 -3.46
N SER A 37 11.85 0.77 -2.12
CA SER A 37 11.63 -0.44 -1.33
C SER A 37 10.24 -1.06 -1.53
N ALA A 38 9.23 -0.25 -1.87
CA ALA A 38 7.86 -0.68 -2.17
C ALA A 38 7.77 -1.66 -3.37
N TYR A 39 8.78 -1.70 -4.23
CA TYR A 39 8.85 -2.63 -5.38
C TYR A 39 9.53 -3.95 -5.04
N SER A 40 10.23 -4.07 -3.92
CA SER A 40 10.97 -5.29 -3.54
C SER A 40 10.11 -6.55 -3.58
N SER A 41 8.84 -6.40 -3.19
CA SER A 41 7.87 -7.48 -3.06
C SER A 41 7.24 -7.88 -4.41
N THR A 42 7.47 -7.12 -5.50
CA THR A 42 7.03 -7.44 -6.87
C THR A 42 8.00 -8.36 -7.60
N ALA A 43 9.23 -8.53 -7.09
CA ALA A 43 10.30 -9.26 -7.79
C ALA A 43 9.96 -10.72 -8.10
N SER A 44 9.19 -11.35 -7.22
CA SER A 44 8.87 -12.79 -7.28
C SER A 44 7.37 -13.08 -7.39
N ARG A 45 6.53 -12.05 -7.59
CA ARG A 45 5.07 -12.18 -7.53
C ARG A 45 4.37 -11.58 -8.74
N VAL A 46 3.74 -12.46 -9.51
CA VAL A 46 3.04 -12.15 -10.76
C VAL A 46 1.51 -12.34 -10.65
N LEU A 47 1.03 -12.84 -9.51
CA LEU A 47 -0.38 -13.14 -9.31
C LEU A 47 -1.18 -11.88 -8.95
N LYS A 48 -2.43 -11.82 -9.43
CA LYS A 48 -3.33 -10.70 -9.17
C LYS A 48 -3.92 -10.83 -7.76
N PRO A 49 -3.87 -9.77 -6.93
CA PRO A 49 -4.56 -9.77 -5.65
C PRO A 49 -6.08 -9.68 -5.84
N PHE A 50 -6.85 -10.05 -4.82
CA PHE A 50 -8.30 -9.85 -4.81
C PHE A 50 -8.66 -8.38 -5.03
N ASN A 51 -9.69 -8.14 -5.85
CA ASN A 51 -10.30 -6.83 -5.97
C ASN A 51 -11.19 -6.58 -4.74
N PRO A 52 -10.94 -5.55 -3.93
CA PRO A 52 -11.74 -5.32 -2.74
C PRO A 52 -13.19 -4.97 -3.08
N LEU A 53 -14.10 -5.32 -2.18
CA LEU A 53 -15.48 -4.84 -2.23
C LEU A 53 -15.53 -3.35 -1.86
N LEU A 54 -16.52 -2.62 -2.36
CA LEU A 54 -16.75 -1.22 -2.02
C LEU A 54 -17.05 -1.09 -0.52
N GLY A 55 -16.28 -0.26 0.20
CA GLY A 55 -16.33 -0.14 1.65
C GLY A 55 -15.55 -1.21 2.41
N GLU A 56 -14.91 -2.18 1.73
CA GLU A 56 -13.99 -3.11 2.38
C GLU A 56 -12.84 -2.33 3.03
N THR A 57 -12.46 -2.74 4.23
CA THR A 57 -11.38 -2.13 5.01
C THR A 57 -10.28 -3.13 5.30
N TYR A 58 -9.10 -2.64 5.63
CA TYR A 58 -8.07 -3.47 6.23
C TYR A 58 -7.18 -2.63 7.14
N GLU A 59 -7.03 -3.06 8.38
CA GLU A 59 -6.07 -2.48 9.32
C GLU A 59 -4.79 -3.32 9.49
N CYS A 60 -3.69 -2.64 9.77
CA CYS A 60 -2.45 -3.25 10.21
C CYS A 60 -1.86 -2.41 11.33
N ASP A 61 -2.03 -2.87 12.58
CA ASP A 61 -1.45 -2.23 13.76
C ASP A 61 -0.14 -2.91 14.12
N ARG A 62 0.97 -2.19 13.93
CA ARG A 62 2.33 -2.61 14.24
C ARG A 62 2.99 -1.62 15.20
N ILE A 63 2.21 -0.90 16.00
CA ILE A 63 2.72 0.13 16.92
C ILE A 63 3.69 -0.49 17.94
N THR A 64 3.41 -1.70 18.40
CA THR A 64 4.17 -2.38 19.45
C THR A 64 5.53 -2.88 18.98
N ASP A 65 5.67 -3.29 17.72
CA ASP A 65 6.89 -3.92 17.21
C ASP A 65 7.60 -3.10 16.11
N LEU A 66 6.87 -2.37 15.26
CA LEU A 66 7.42 -1.53 14.20
C LEU A 66 7.13 -0.03 14.36
N GLY A 67 6.35 0.38 15.37
CA GLY A 67 6.10 1.78 15.70
C GLY A 67 5.11 2.51 14.79
N TRP A 68 4.34 1.80 13.96
CA TRP A 68 3.35 2.40 13.06
C TRP A 68 2.05 1.60 13.00
N ARG A 69 0.95 2.24 12.61
CA ARG A 69 -0.31 1.56 12.26
C ARG A 69 -0.93 2.17 11.02
N ALA A 70 -1.65 1.35 10.25
CA ALA A 70 -2.27 1.76 9.01
C ALA A 70 -3.72 1.28 8.91
N ILE A 71 -4.55 2.09 8.26
CA ILE A 71 -5.90 1.75 7.84
C ILE A 71 -6.04 1.97 6.33
N THR A 72 -6.74 1.06 5.68
CA THR A 72 -7.10 1.16 4.26
C THR A 72 -8.60 0.99 4.07
N GLU A 73 -9.16 1.63 3.05
CA GLU A 73 -10.56 1.49 2.66
C GLU A 73 -10.68 1.51 1.13
N GLN A 74 -11.53 0.65 0.58
CA GLN A 74 -11.94 0.72 -0.82
C GLN A 74 -13.01 1.81 -0.98
N VAL A 75 -12.57 3.03 -1.26
CA VAL A 75 -13.40 4.24 -1.28
C VAL A 75 -14.23 4.40 -2.57
N VAL A 76 -13.77 3.83 -3.68
CA VAL A 76 -14.50 3.82 -4.97
C VAL A 76 -14.29 2.47 -5.66
N HIS A 77 -15.31 1.94 -6.34
CA HIS A 77 -15.19 0.66 -7.07
C HIS A 77 -15.07 0.82 -8.61
N HIS A 78 -15.60 1.91 -9.17
CA HIS A 78 -15.56 2.19 -10.61
C HIS A 78 -15.23 3.67 -10.89
N PRO A 79 -13.99 4.00 -11.32
CA PRO A 79 -12.80 3.13 -11.27
C PRO A 79 -12.41 2.76 -9.82
N PRO A 80 -11.71 1.63 -9.58
CA PRO A 80 -11.37 1.21 -8.24
C PRO A 80 -10.30 2.11 -7.63
N VAL A 81 -10.63 2.74 -6.49
CA VAL A 81 -9.71 3.56 -5.69
C VAL A 81 -9.62 2.96 -4.28
N THR A 82 -8.41 2.67 -3.84
CA THR A 82 -8.10 2.30 -2.46
C THR A 82 -7.40 3.46 -1.78
N ALA A 83 -7.90 3.91 -0.62
CA ALA A 83 -7.21 4.88 0.22
C ALA A 83 -6.43 4.18 1.33
N ILE A 84 -5.27 4.74 1.71
CA ILE A 84 -4.46 4.32 2.85
C ILE A 84 -4.06 5.54 3.68
N HIS A 85 -4.05 5.35 5.00
CA HIS A 85 -3.44 6.25 5.95
C HIS A 85 -2.61 5.45 6.94
N CYS A 86 -1.38 5.88 7.17
CA CYS A 86 -0.44 5.27 8.10
C CYS A 86 0.18 6.36 8.97
N GLU A 87 0.20 6.14 10.27
CA GLU A 87 0.80 7.03 11.26
C GLU A 87 1.86 6.29 12.07
N SER A 88 2.96 6.98 12.40
CA SER A 88 4.11 6.43 13.12
C SER A 88 4.48 7.24 14.36
N ASN A 89 4.93 6.53 15.39
CA ASN A 89 5.51 7.11 16.61
C ASN A 89 6.77 7.96 16.32
N ALA A 90 7.49 7.65 15.23
CA ALA A 90 8.64 8.44 14.76
C ALA A 90 8.24 9.83 14.21
N GLY A 91 6.94 10.12 14.09
CA GLY A 91 6.45 11.44 13.70
C GLY A 91 6.37 11.66 12.19
N TRP A 92 6.20 10.60 11.41
CA TRP A 92 5.80 10.70 10.01
C TRP A 92 4.39 10.12 9.80
N ILE A 93 3.70 10.66 8.80
CA ILE A 93 2.39 10.21 8.33
C ILE A 93 2.48 9.97 6.84
N LEU A 94 2.05 8.79 6.39
CA LEU A 94 1.90 8.45 4.98
C LEU A 94 0.41 8.41 4.62
N SER A 95 0.03 9.05 3.53
CA SER A 95 -1.33 8.95 2.98
C SER A 95 -1.27 8.82 1.47
N CYS A 96 -2.15 8.01 0.90
CA CYS A 96 -2.21 7.78 -0.54
C CYS A 96 -3.63 7.31 -0.90
N ASP A 97 -4.10 7.71 -2.07
CA ASP A 97 -5.16 6.98 -2.75
C ASP A 97 -4.66 6.49 -4.09
N LEU A 98 -4.96 5.22 -4.38
CA LEU A 98 -4.36 4.48 -5.47
C LEU A 98 -5.43 3.81 -6.32
N THR A 99 -5.38 4.10 -7.62
CA THR A 99 -6.00 3.31 -8.67
C THR A 99 -4.91 2.51 -9.37
N VAL A 100 -5.12 1.20 -9.55
CA VAL A 100 -4.20 0.37 -10.34
C VAL A 100 -4.86 -0.02 -11.65
N GLN A 101 -4.36 0.49 -12.77
CA GLN A 101 -4.80 0.09 -14.11
C GLN A 101 -3.89 -0.99 -14.67
N SER A 102 -4.48 -2.05 -15.24
CA SER A 102 -3.75 -3.10 -15.93
C SER A 102 -4.12 -3.14 -17.41
N LYS A 103 -3.14 -3.12 -18.32
CA LYS A 103 -3.34 -3.22 -19.77
C LYS A 103 -2.52 -4.37 -20.34
N PHE A 104 -3.20 -5.37 -20.91
CA PHE A 104 -2.53 -6.43 -21.66
C PHE A 104 -2.25 -5.96 -23.09
N ARG A 105 -0.98 -5.96 -23.51
CA ARG A 105 -0.53 -5.53 -24.85
C ARG A 105 0.08 -6.68 -25.64
N GLY A 106 -0.55 -7.86 -25.57
CA GLY A 106 -0.15 -9.05 -26.30
C GLY A 106 1.06 -9.78 -25.69
N LYS A 107 2.24 -9.15 -25.66
CA LYS A 107 3.48 -9.76 -25.15
C LYS A 107 3.78 -9.44 -23.68
N TYR A 108 3.08 -8.47 -23.10
CA TYR A 108 3.33 -8.01 -21.74
C TYR A 108 2.06 -7.48 -21.09
N LEU A 109 2.05 -7.52 -19.76
CA LEU A 109 1.06 -6.88 -18.92
C LEU A 109 1.66 -5.60 -18.33
N GLN A 110 1.07 -4.45 -18.66
CA GLN A 110 1.47 -3.17 -18.08
C GLN A 110 0.59 -2.86 -16.88
N ILE A 111 1.21 -2.55 -15.74
CA ILE A 111 0.55 -2.18 -14.48
C ILE A 111 0.91 -0.73 -14.19
N THR A 112 -0.09 0.15 -14.22
CA THR A 112 0.05 1.58 -14.01
C THR A 112 -0.66 1.96 -12.71
N PRO A 113 0.10 2.19 -11.62
CA PRO A 113 -0.42 2.85 -10.44
C PRO A 113 -0.71 4.33 -10.76
N ILE A 114 -1.87 4.81 -10.36
CA ILE A 114 -2.34 6.19 -10.52
C ILE A 114 -2.77 6.67 -9.15
N GLY A 115 -2.04 7.65 -8.62
CA GLY A 115 -2.17 8.14 -7.27
C GLY A 115 -0.88 8.82 -6.84
N THR A 116 -1.00 9.72 -5.87
CA THR A 116 0.14 10.42 -5.29
C THR A 116 0.30 9.98 -3.84
N ILE A 117 1.52 9.58 -3.49
CA ILE A 117 1.88 9.31 -2.11
C ILE A 117 2.25 10.65 -1.47
N HIS A 118 1.63 10.93 -0.33
CA HIS A 118 1.91 12.09 0.52
C HIS A 118 2.60 11.61 1.79
N LEU A 119 3.76 12.18 2.08
CA LEU A 119 4.53 11.92 3.29
C LEU A 119 4.73 13.23 4.04
N LEU A 120 4.24 13.28 5.27
CA LEU A 120 4.33 14.45 6.16
C LEU A 120 5.17 14.09 7.38
N PHE A 121 6.19 14.91 7.68
CA PHE A 121 6.99 14.79 8.88
C PHE A 121 6.52 15.79 9.95
N ARG A 122 6.83 15.51 11.22
CA ARG A 122 6.44 16.31 12.39
C ARG A 122 6.90 17.77 12.33
N ASP A 123 8.02 18.04 11.67
CA ASP A 123 8.53 19.39 11.47
C ASP A 123 7.81 20.18 10.37
N GLY A 124 6.78 19.59 9.75
CA GLY A 124 6.00 20.19 8.68
C GLY A 124 6.55 19.93 7.27
N SER A 125 7.71 19.29 7.14
CA SER A 125 8.25 18.92 5.82
C SER A 125 7.33 17.94 5.13
N CYS A 126 7.03 18.19 3.85
CA CYS A 126 6.14 17.36 3.06
C CYS A 126 6.83 16.91 1.77
N TYR A 127 6.66 15.63 1.45
CA TYR A 127 7.17 15.01 0.24
C TYR A 127 5.99 14.38 -0.51
N THR A 128 6.00 14.53 -1.83
CA THR A 128 5.03 13.86 -2.70
C THR A 128 5.72 13.18 -3.86
N TYR A 129 5.31 11.95 -4.16
CA TYR A 129 5.83 11.21 -5.29
C TYR A 129 4.79 10.24 -5.85
N ASN A 130 4.96 9.89 -7.12
CA ASN A 130 4.11 8.92 -7.80
C ASN A 130 4.85 7.60 -7.94
N GLN A 131 4.10 6.51 -7.89
CA GLN A 131 4.63 5.19 -8.22
C GLN A 131 4.89 5.05 -9.72
N VAL A 132 5.96 4.35 -10.10
CA VAL A 132 6.31 4.07 -11.49
C VAL A 132 5.42 2.97 -12.08
N THR A 133 5.16 3.08 -13.40
CA THR A 133 4.53 2.01 -14.17
C THR A 133 5.47 0.81 -14.26
N THR A 134 4.95 -0.38 -13.99
CA THR A 134 5.68 -1.65 -14.10
C THR A 134 5.19 -2.43 -15.31
N THR A 135 6.12 -2.99 -16.07
CA THR A 135 5.81 -3.87 -17.21
C THR A 135 6.25 -5.28 -16.91
N VAL A 136 5.31 -6.21 -16.88
CA VAL A 136 5.57 -7.65 -16.79
C VAL A 136 5.80 -8.16 -18.22
N ASN A 137 7.08 -8.18 -18.63
CA ASN A 137 7.54 -8.75 -19.90
C ASN A 137 7.85 -10.25 -19.74
N ASN A 138 7.86 -11.01 -20.85
CA ASN A 138 8.26 -12.42 -20.92
C ASN A 138 9.57 -12.73 -20.15
N ILE A 139 9.44 -13.10 -18.86
CA ILE A 139 10.44 -13.54 -17.85
C ILE A 139 11.86 -13.78 -18.41
N ILE A 140 12.64 -12.72 -18.62
CA ILE A 140 14.06 -12.78 -18.98
C ILE A 140 14.83 -11.86 -18.05
N LEU A 141 15.73 -12.48 -17.28
CA LEU A 141 16.61 -11.85 -16.29
C LEU A 141 17.55 -10.84 -16.95
N GLY A 142 17.49 -9.61 -16.46
CA GLY A 142 18.58 -8.65 -16.51
C GLY A 142 18.84 -8.13 -15.09
N LYS A 143 20.09 -7.82 -14.76
CA LYS A 143 20.41 -7.11 -13.52
C LYS A 143 19.90 -5.67 -13.66
N LEU A 144 18.63 -5.44 -13.30
CA LEU A 144 18.10 -4.08 -13.15
C LEU A 144 18.86 -3.40 -12.02
N TRP A 145 19.40 -2.22 -12.30
CA TRP A 145 20.01 -1.33 -11.32
C TRP A 145 19.45 0.07 -11.53
N LEU A 146 19.44 0.86 -10.48
CA LEU A 146 18.98 2.24 -10.47
C LEU A 146 20.10 3.15 -9.96
N ASP A 147 20.08 4.37 -10.46
CA ASP A 147 20.92 5.46 -10.01
C ASP A 147 20.08 6.74 -10.05
N GLN A 148 19.89 7.37 -8.90
CA GLN A 148 19.10 8.58 -8.72
C GLN A 148 19.93 9.60 -7.94
N MET A 149 19.85 10.86 -8.36
CA MET A 149 20.58 11.96 -7.73
C MET A 149 19.60 12.82 -6.92
N VAL A 150 20.01 13.20 -5.72
CA VAL A 150 19.38 14.25 -4.92
C VAL A 150 20.21 15.51 -5.13
N GLU A 151 19.61 16.51 -5.77
CA GLU A 151 20.25 17.77 -6.12
C GLU A 151 19.73 18.91 -5.24
N ASP A 152 20.56 19.92 -5.02
CA ASP A 152 20.12 21.21 -4.48
C ASP A 152 19.50 22.11 -5.56
N ASP A 153 18.97 23.27 -5.15
CA ASP A 153 18.33 24.23 -6.07
C ASP A 153 19.29 24.76 -7.16
N ALA A 154 20.61 24.62 -6.97
CA ALA A 154 21.63 25.00 -7.94
C ALA A 154 22.06 23.82 -8.85
N GLY A 155 21.46 22.63 -8.68
CA GLY A 155 21.76 21.42 -9.44
C GLY A 155 22.99 20.66 -8.95
N ASN A 156 23.53 20.99 -7.78
CA ASN A 156 24.66 20.24 -7.23
C ASN A 156 24.16 18.94 -6.59
N VAL A 157 24.78 17.82 -6.95
CA VAL A 157 24.49 16.52 -6.34
C VAL A 157 24.94 16.53 -4.88
N ARG A 158 23.98 16.27 -3.98
CA ARG A 158 24.18 16.15 -2.53
C ARG A 158 24.26 14.69 -2.11
N TRP A 159 23.40 13.86 -2.70
CA TRP A 159 23.34 12.42 -2.47
C TRP A 159 23.09 11.64 -3.75
N THR A 160 23.63 10.44 -3.81
CA THR A 160 23.34 9.45 -4.83
C THR A 160 22.66 8.25 -4.20
N VAL A 161 21.50 7.88 -4.72
CA VAL A 161 20.67 6.73 -4.32
C VAL A 161 20.85 5.66 -5.39
N THR A 162 21.59 4.60 -5.09
CA THR A 162 22.01 3.60 -6.08
C THR A 162 21.73 2.19 -5.60
N GLY A 163 21.52 1.25 -6.52
CA GLY A 163 21.39 -0.17 -6.19
C GLY A 163 20.35 -0.89 -7.02
N LYS A 164 19.61 -1.80 -6.41
CA LYS A 164 18.60 -2.62 -7.08
C LYS A 164 17.34 -2.74 -6.22
N TRP A 165 16.20 -2.48 -6.84
CA TRP A 165 14.89 -2.52 -6.19
C TRP A 165 14.51 -3.93 -5.67
N ASP A 166 15.14 -4.99 -6.17
CA ASP A 166 14.90 -6.39 -5.79
C ASP A 166 15.95 -6.97 -4.82
N SER A 167 16.91 -6.15 -4.36
CA SER A 167 18.02 -6.56 -3.50
C SER A 167 18.32 -5.54 -2.41
N ARG A 168 18.91 -4.38 -2.73
CA ARG A 168 19.27 -3.34 -1.75
C ARG A 168 19.51 -2.01 -2.43
N VAL A 169 19.37 -0.94 -1.66
CA VAL A 169 19.73 0.42 -2.08
C VAL A 169 20.72 1.01 -1.10
N GLU A 170 21.75 1.64 -1.64
CA GLU A 170 22.82 2.35 -0.96
C GLU A 170 22.62 3.86 -1.15
N LEU A 171 22.95 4.62 -0.11
CA LEU A 171 22.96 6.08 -0.09
C LEU A 171 24.41 6.54 0.01
N LYS A 172 24.85 7.34 -0.96
CA LYS A 172 26.21 7.87 -1.03
C LYS A 172 26.19 9.38 -0.89
N LYS A 173 26.99 9.92 0.01
CA LYS A 173 27.09 11.36 0.26
C LYS A 173 28.16 12.00 -0.63
N GLY A 174 27.85 13.13 -1.27
CA GLY A 174 28.82 13.91 -2.05
C GLY A 174 29.04 13.47 -3.51
N ILE A 175 30.06 14.04 -4.15
CA ILE A 175 30.52 13.75 -5.52
C ILE A 175 31.73 12.79 -5.43
N GLU A 176 31.88 11.87 -6.39
CA GLU A 176 32.92 10.82 -6.47
C GLU A 176 34.26 11.22 -5.79
N GLY A 177 34.66 10.50 -4.73
CA GLY A 177 36.01 10.60 -4.16
C GLY A 177 36.14 10.59 -2.63
N ASP A 178 35.04 10.83 -1.88
CA ASP A 178 35.00 10.77 -0.40
C ASP A 178 33.64 10.23 0.08
N GLU A 179 33.30 9.02 -0.38
CA GLU A 179 31.95 8.45 -0.25
C GLU A 179 31.74 7.76 1.10
N GLU A 180 31.13 8.45 2.06
CA GLU A 180 30.39 7.76 3.12
C GLU A 180 29.19 7.05 2.49
N THR A 181 29.21 5.71 2.52
CA THR A 181 28.15 4.85 1.97
C THR A 181 27.32 4.26 3.11
N MET A 182 26.01 4.45 3.04
CA MET A 182 25.05 3.91 3.99
C MET A 182 24.09 2.95 3.30
N ILE A 183 23.60 1.93 4.01
CA ILE A 183 22.50 1.11 3.53
C ILE A 183 21.18 1.87 3.73
N GLY A 184 20.56 2.26 2.63
CA GLY A 184 19.22 2.87 2.62
C GLY A 184 18.18 1.84 3.01
N TRP A 185 18.16 0.70 2.32
CA TRP A 185 17.39 -0.48 2.71
C TRP A 185 17.96 -1.75 2.06
N GLU A 186 17.65 -2.91 2.64
CA GLU A 186 18.01 -4.22 2.10
C GLU A 186 16.81 -5.17 2.18
N ARG A 187 16.59 -5.92 1.11
CA ARG A 187 15.46 -6.83 0.97
C ARG A 187 15.61 -7.99 1.94
N ARG A 188 14.54 -8.25 2.70
CA ARG A 188 14.47 -9.44 3.56
C ARG A 188 14.50 -10.70 2.69
N PRO A 189 15.33 -11.70 3.02
CA PRO A 189 15.36 -12.95 2.28
C PRO A 189 14.02 -13.67 2.39
N LEU A 190 13.59 -14.30 1.31
CA LEU A 190 12.42 -15.18 1.34
C LEU A 190 12.75 -16.45 2.12
N ALA A 191 11.76 -16.94 2.87
CA ALA A 191 11.88 -18.23 3.54
C ALA A 191 12.03 -19.38 2.52
N SER A 192 12.76 -20.42 2.91
CA SER A 192 12.82 -21.67 2.14
C SER A 192 11.42 -22.25 1.95
N GLY A 193 11.06 -22.65 0.73
CA GLY A 193 9.73 -23.17 0.42
C GLY A 193 8.67 -22.09 0.12
N SER A 194 9.04 -20.80 0.09
CA SER A 194 8.11 -19.70 -0.19
C SER A 194 7.41 -19.81 -1.55
N GLU A 195 7.98 -20.55 -2.51
CA GLU A 195 7.35 -20.82 -3.81
C GLU A 195 6.02 -21.58 -3.70
N LYS A 196 5.83 -22.33 -2.60
CA LYS A 196 4.57 -23.02 -2.27
C LYS A 196 3.52 -22.07 -1.68
N TYR A 197 3.94 -20.89 -1.24
CA TYR A 197 3.13 -19.87 -0.59
C TYR A 197 3.20 -18.55 -1.39
N TYR A 198 3.03 -18.66 -2.71
CA TYR A 198 2.94 -17.52 -3.63
C TYR A 198 4.16 -16.58 -3.62
N ASN A 199 5.33 -17.08 -3.18
CA ASN A 199 6.55 -16.30 -2.95
C ASN A 199 6.34 -15.10 -1.99
N PHE A 200 5.46 -15.25 -1.00
CA PHE A 200 5.24 -14.24 0.02
C PHE A 200 6.46 -14.11 0.93
N GLY A 201 6.83 -12.86 1.23
CA GLY A 201 7.75 -12.54 2.32
C GLY A 201 7.06 -12.70 3.66
N GLN A 202 7.84 -12.77 4.75
CA GLN A 202 7.30 -12.94 6.10
C GLN A 202 6.25 -11.87 6.43
N PHE A 203 6.52 -10.60 6.10
CA PHE A 203 5.57 -9.52 6.34
C PHE A 203 4.25 -9.75 5.61
N THR A 204 4.27 -10.20 4.34
CA THR A 204 3.05 -10.52 3.59
C THR A 204 2.27 -11.67 4.21
N CYS A 205 2.94 -12.74 4.65
CA CYS A 205 2.27 -13.87 5.31
C CYS A 205 1.50 -13.44 6.56
N GLN A 206 2.02 -12.44 7.28
CA GLN A 206 1.39 -11.90 8.50
C GLN A 206 0.14 -11.06 8.22
N LEU A 207 -0.04 -10.54 7.01
CA LEU A 207 -1.09 -9.55 6.73
C LEU A 207 -2.50 -10.12 6.91
N ASN A 208 -2.72 -11.40 6.60
CA ASN A 208 -4.05 -12.02 6.70
C ASN A 208 -4.18 -13.01 7.87
N GLU A 209 -3.24 -12.98 8.82
CA GLU A 209 -3.38 -13.70 10.09
C GLU A 209 -4.63 -13.20 10.83
N PRO A 210 -5.48 -14.10 11.39
CA PRO A 210 -6.69 -13.70 12.11
C PRO A 210 -6.39 -12.79 13.30
N GLU A 211 -7.15 -11.73 13.44
CA GLU A 211 -7.04 -10.77 14.55
C GLU A 211 -8.43 -10.51 15.14
N MET A 212 -8.52 -10.47 16.47
CA MET A 212 -9.78 -10.21 17.17
C MET A 212 -10.06 -8.72 17.27
N GLY A 213 -11.34 -8.34 17.22
CA GLY A 213 -11.78 -6.97 17.44
C GLY A 213 -11.59 -6.03 16.25
N VAL A 214 -11.17 -6.56 15.09
CA VAL A 214 -11.17 -5.84 13.81
C VAL A 214 -12.59 -5.47 13.38
N SER A 215 -12.71 -4.49 12.48
CA SER A 215 -14.00 -4.11 11.87
C SER A 215 -14.67 -5.31 11.19
N PRO A 216 -16.02 -5.44 11.20
CA PRO A 216 -16.73 -6.47 10.42
C PRO A 216 -16.49 -6.37 8.91
N MET A 217 -15.95 -5.24 8.43
CA MET A 217 -15.57 -5.01 7.04
C MET A 217 -14.07 -5.28 6.77
N ASP A 218 -13.31 -5.81 7.73
CA ASP A 218 -11.88 -6.08 7.58
C ASP A 218 -11.63 -7.25 6.62
N SER A 219 -10.66 -7.13 5.71
CA SER A 219 -10.30 -8.16 4.74
C SER A 219 -10.02 -9.53 5.38
N ARG A 220 -9.58 -9.62 6.64
CA ARG A 220 -9.38 -10.92 7.33
C ARG A 220 -10.66 -11.73 7.51
N LEU A 221 -11.81 -11.05 7.53
CA LEU A 221 -13.14 -11.63 7.67
C LEU A 221 -13.80 -11.94 6.32
N ARG A 222 -13.15 -11.58 5.21
CA ARG A 222 -13.65 -11.81 3.86
C ARG A 222 -13.65 -13.31 3.53
N PRO A 223 -14.83 -13.94 3.30
CA PRO A 223 -14.93 -15.40 3.32
C PRO A 223 -14.33 -16.10 2.10
N ASP A 224 -14.42 -15.53 0.89
CA ASP A 224 -13.78 -16.08 -0.32
C ASP A 224 -12.24 -16.09 -0.19
N LEU A 225 -11.67 -15.02 0.39
CA LEU A 225 -10.24 -14.94 0.68
C LEU A 225 -9.80 -16.03 1.67
N ARG A 226 -10.53 -16.20 2.78
CA ARG A 226 -10.23 -17.24 3.79
C ARG A 226 -10.29 -18.65 3.21
N LEU A 227 -11.34 -18.95 2.44
CA LEU A 227 -11.49 -20.25 1.78
C LEU A 227 -10.35 -20.53 0.79
N MET A 228 -9.89 -19.52 0.05
CA MET A 228 -8.73 -19.65 -0.84
C MET A 228 -7.45 -19.95 -0.06
N GLU A 229 -7.20 -19.27 1.06
CA GLU A 229 -6.03 -19.53 1.91
C GLU A 229 -6.03 -20.94 2.50
N GLU A 230 -7.20 -21.49 2.82
CA GLU A 230 -7.36 -22.87 3.31
C GLU A 230 -7.32 -23.92 2.19
N GLY A 231 -7.14 -23.52 0.94
CA GLY A 231 -7.12 -24.42 -0.22
C GLY A 231 -8.49 -24.98 -0.61
N GLN A 232 -9.58 -24.40 -0.10
CA GLN A 232 -10.96 -24.77 -0.46
C GLN A 232 -11.42 -24.04 -1.73
N TRP A 233 -10.70 -24.26 -2.84
CA TRP A 233 -10.82 -23.51 -4.09
C TRP A 233 -12.25 -23.41 -4.66
N ASP A 234 -12.96 -24.53 -4.78
CA ASP A 234 -14.31 -24.55 -5.34
C ASP A 234 -15.30 -23.71 -4.50
N LYS A 235 -15.15 -23.75 -3.17
CA LYS A 235 -15.99 -22.95 -2.27
C LYS A 235 -15.58 -21.47 -2.32
N ALA A 236 -14.29 -21.18 -2.44
CA ALA A 236 -13.79 -19.82 -2.59
C ALA A 236 -14.37 -19.17 -3.84
N ASP A 237 -14.38 -19.87 -4.98
CA ASP A 237 -14.95 -19.38 -6.24
C ASP A 237 -16.46 -19.15 -6.16
N GLN A 238 -17.21 -20.07 -5.54
CA GLN A 238 -18.65 -19.91 -5.31
C GLN A 238 -18.95 -18.69 -4.41
N MET A 239 -18.24 -18.57 -3.28
CA MET A 239 -18.38 -17.45 -2.37
C MET A 239 -18.01 -16.12 -3.04
N LYS A 240 -16.93 -16.11 -3.82
CA LYS A 240 -16.50 -14.94 -4.59
C LYS A 240 -17.58 -14.48 -5.55
N ALA A 241 -18.21 -15.40 -6.29
CA ALA A 241 -19.30 -15.08 -7.20
C ALA A 241 -20.49 -14.46 -6.45
N ALA A 242 -20.87 -15.06 -5.30
CA ALA A 242 -21.97 -14.59 -4.48
C ALA A 242 -21.73 -13.18 -3.90
N LEU A 243 -20.52 -12.89 -3.42
CA LEU A 243 -20.12 -11.56 -2.94
C LEU A 243 -20.14 -10.51 -4.07
N GLU A 244 -19.63 -10.86 -5.24
CA GLU A 244 -19.65 -9.96 -6.40
C GLU A 244 -21.07 -9.67 -6.89
N GLU A 245 -21.97 -10.66 -6.85
CA GLU A 245 -23.38 -10.47 -7.17
C GLU A 245 -24.08 -9.58 -6.16
N ALA A 246 -23.86 -9.81 -4.86
CA ALA A 246 -24.39 -8.98 -3.79
C ALA A 246 -23.93 -7.51 -3.94
N GLN A 247 -22.66 -7.29 -4.28
CA GLN A 247 -22.16 -5.95 -4.58
C GLN A 247 -22.80 -5.32 -5.81
N ARG A 248 -23.00 -6.08 -6.90
CA ARG A 248 -23.68 -5.59 -8.11
C ARG A 248 -25.13 -5.19 -7.82
N PHE A 249 -25.83 -5.97 -6.99
CA PHE A 249 -27.18 -5.63 -6.54
C PHE A 249 -27.19 -4.33 -5.73
N ARG A 250 -26.32 -4.20 -4.72
CA ARG A 250 -26.18 -2.97 -3.92
C ARG A 250 -25.86 -1.76 -4.80
N LYS A 251 -25.02 -1.93 -5.84
CA LYS A 251 -24.75 -0.88 -6.83
C LYS A 251 -26.03 -0.49 -7.60
N ARG A 252 -26.77 -1.45 -8.15
CA ARG A 252 -28.02 -1.17 -8.89
C ARG A 252 -29.04 -0.45 -8.00
N ALA A 253 -29.21 -0.90 -6.77
CA ALA A 253 -30.11 -0.26 -5.80
C ALA A 253 -29.70 1.21 -5.54
N ARG A 254 -28.40 1.52 -5.47
CA ARG A 254 -27.92 2.91 -5.41
C ARG A 254 -28.19 3.69 -6.69
N ASP A 255 -28.00 3.07 -7.86
CA ASP A 255 -28.20 3.72 -9.17
C ASP A 255 -29.68 4.12 -9.38
N ILE A 256 -30.64 3.37 -8.82
CA ILE A 256 -32.08 3.65 -8.91
C ILE A 256 -32.65 4.42 -7.70
N GLY A 257 -31.83 4.70 -6.68
CA GLY A 257 -32.21 5.50 -5.51
C GLY A 257 -32.79 4.72 -4.32
N ASP A 258 -32.86 3.38 -4.38
CA ASP A 258 -33.32 2.53 -3.27
C ASP A 258 -32.32 2.48 -2.10
N LEU A 259 -31.03 2.72 -2.38
CA LEU A 259 -29.99 2.88 -1.38
C LEU A 259 -29.31 4.26 -1.53
N PRO A 260 -28.86 4.88 -0.42
CA PRO A 260 -28.12 6.14 -0.50
C PRO A 260 -26.78 5.95 -1.24
N PRO A 261 -26.24 7.02 -1.87
CA PRO A 261 -24.90 7.00 -2.44
C PRO A 261 -23.87 6.48 -1.43
N HIS A 262 -22.89 5.71 -1.91
CA HIS A 262 -21.82 5.24 -1.04
C HIS A 262 -20.98 6.43 -0.55
N ASN A 263 -20.79 6.49 0.76
CA ASN A 263 -19.89 7.44 1.41
C ASN A 263 -18.88 6.65 2.25
N PRO A 264 -17.57 6.75 1.96
CA PRO A 264 -16.55 6.07 2.73
C PRO A 264 -16.61 6.42 4.23
N LEU A 265 -16.41 5.41 5.07
CA LEU A 265 -16.57 5.55 6.50
C LEU A 265 -15.39 6.23 7.16
N TRP A 266 -14.17 6.05 6.65
CA TRP A 266 -12.94 6.49 7.31
C TRP A 266 -12.18 7.56 6.53
N PHE A 267 -12.53 7.75 5.26
CA PHE A 267 -11.89 8.73 4.38
C PHE A 267 -12.88 9.76 3.86
N ALA A 268 -12.37 10.93 3.47
CA ALA A 268 -13.11 11.99 2.80
C ALA A 268 -12.26 12.57 1.66
N SER A 269 -12.90 12.86 0.53
CA SER A 269 -12.23 13.52 -0.60
C SER A 269 -11.99 15.01 -0.27
N LYS A 270 -10.75 15.46 -0.39
CA LYS A 270 -10.33 16.85 -0.13
C LYS A 270 -9.26 17.29 -1.12
N PRO A 271 -9.14 18.59 -1.44
CA PRO A 271 -8.02 19.09 -2.21
C PRO A 271 -6.73 19.07 -1.39
N SER A 272 -5.65 18.57 -1.98
CA SER A 272 -4.29 18.63 -1.45
C SER A 272 -3.87 20.09 -1.34
N ALA A 273 -3.39 20.52 -0.16
CA ALA A 273 -2.88 21.87 0.03
C ALA A 273 -1.61 22.14 -0.81
N LEU A 274 -0.84 21.10 -1.15
CA LEU A 274 0.40 21.21 -1.90
C LEU A 274 0.16 21.22 -3.42
N THR A 275 -0.73 20.36 -3.92
CA THR A 275 -0.91 20.12 -5.36
C THR A 275 -2.24 20.60 -5.91
N GLY A 276 -3.21 20.94 -5.06
CA GLY A 276 -4.59 21.29 -5.43
C GLY A 276 -5.43 20.10 -5.94
N GLN A 277 -4.82 18.93 -6.16
CA GLN A 277 -5.52 17.73 -6.63
C GLN A 277 -6.37 17.11 -5.50
N LEU A 278 -7.54 16.60 -5.85
CA LEU A 278 -8.37 15.85 -4.89
C LEU A 278 -7.68 14.54 -4.51
N TYR A 279 -7.67 14.24 -3.22
CA TYR A 279 -7.15 13.01 -2.64
C TYR A 279 -8.05 12.55 -1.49
N TRP A 280 -7.98 11.27 -1.12
CA TRP A 280 -8.76 10.73 0.00
C TRP A 280 -7.99 10.86 1.32
N GLN A 281 -8.40 11.80 2.16
CA GLN A 281 -7.81 12.03 3.47
C GLN A 281 -8.53 11.21 4.55
N TYR A 282 -7.77 10.53 5.41
CA TYR A 282 -8.31 9.94 6.63
C TYR A 282 -8.93 11.02 7.53
N LYS A 283 -10.16 10.80 7.99
CA LYS A 283 -10.91 11.78 8.80
C LYS A 283 -10.96 11.44 10.29
N GLY A 284 -10.27 10.37 10.72
CA GLY A 284 -10.38 9.84 12.08
C GLY A 284 -11.55 8.88 12.27
N GLY A 285 -11.69 8.35 13.48
CA GLY A 285 -12.83 7.55 13.91
C GLY A 285 -12.62 6.04 13.88
N TYR A 286 -11.70 5.51 13.05
CA TYR A 286 -11.49 4.06 12.95
C TYR A 286 -10.90 3.50 14.24
N TRP A 287 -9.80 4.09 14.70
CA TRP A 287 -9.11 3.64 15.91
C TRP A 287 -9.96 3.87 17.16
N GLU A 288 -10.72 4.96 17.21
CA GLU A 288 -11.67 5.27 18.28
C GLU A 288 -12.84 4.28 18.33
N ALA A 289 -13.34 3.85 17.17
CA ALA A 289 -14.35 2.80 17.06
C ALA A 289 -13.80 1.44 17.52
N LYS A 290 -12.55 1.10 17.13
CA LYS A 290 -11.85 -0.12 17.58
C LYS A 290 -11.66 -0.13 19.09
N GLU A 291 -11.19 0.97 19.68
CA GLU A 291 -11.00 1.10 21.12
C GLU A 291 -12.31 0.91 21.89
N LYS A 292 -13.40 1.50 21.40
CA LYS A 292 -14.75 1.36 21.97
C LYS A 292 -15.43 0.02 21.65
N LYS A 293 -14.88 -0.75 20.70
CA LYS A 293 -15.48 -1.96 20.12
C LYS A 293 -16.89 -1.71 19.56
N ASP A 294 -17.11 -0.52 19.04
CA ASP A 294 -18.40 -0.12 18.46
C ASP A 294 -18.32 -0.12 16.93
N TRP A 295 -18.89 -1.17 16.35
CA TRP A 295 -19.01 -1.35 14.90
C TRP A 295 -20.46 -1.30 14.42
N SER A 296 -21.38 -0.82 15.26
CA SER A 296 -22.83 -0.89 15.01
C SER A 296 -23.28 -0.13 13.75
N PHE A 297 -22.48 0.84 13.31
CA PHE A 297 -22.71 1.65 12.11
C PHE A 297 -22.02 1.09 10.85
N CYS A 298 -21.20 0.05 10.97
CA CYS A 298 -20.56 -0.58 9.82
C CYS A 298 -21.59 -1.40 9.02
N PRO A 299 -21.73 -1.19 7.70
CA PRO A 299 -22.60 -2.00 6.87
C PRO A 299 -22.05 -3.43 6.71
N ASP A 300 -22.96 -4.37 6.50
CA ASP A 300 -22.61 -5.73 6.11
C ASP A 300 -22.34 -5.79 4.59
N ILE A 301 -21.07 -6.07 4.25
CA ILE A 301 -20.59 -6.21 2.88
C ILE A 301 -20.18 -7.64 2.52
N PHE A 302 -20.11 -8.55 3.52
CA PHE A 302 -19.63 -9.92 3.35
C PHE A 302 -20.75 -10.98 3.39
N THR A 303 -21.98 -10.58 3.67
CA THR A 303 -23.14 -11.45 3.49
C THR A 303 -23.61 -11.44 2.02
N PRO A 304 -23.69 -12.62 1.37
CA PRO A 304 -24.34 -12.78 0.07
C PRO A 304 -25.83 -12.43 0.11
N ILE A 305 -26.44 -12.25 -1.06
CA ILE A 305 -27.90 -12.13 -1.17
C ILE A 305 -28.48 -13.55 -1.28
N GLU A 306 -29.53 -13.83 -0.52
CA GLU A 306 -30.32 -15.06 -0.58
C GLU A 306 -31.20 -15.14 -1.83
#